data_AF-A0A6J8F301-F1
#
_entry.id   AF-A0A6J8F301-F1
#
_cell.length_a   1.000
_cell.length_b   1.000
_cell.length_c   1.000
_cell.angle_alpha   90.00
_cell.angle_beta   90.00
_cell.angle_gamma   90.00
#
_symmetry.space_group_name_H-M   'P 1'
#
loop_
_entity.id
_entity.type
_entity.pdbx_description
1 polymer ?
#
loop_
_entity_poly.entity_id
_entity_poly.type
_entity_poly.pdbx_seq_one_letter_code
_entity_poly.pdbx_strand_id
1 'polypeptide(L)'
;MATSKQHLCDICMNQHLTQNAIVHCPECEEKFCEKCKIYHEIAKATKNHEVMPIEHFLKLPKFVQDINLNCTEHDESFVLYCDEHDKPCCAYCLHNAHTRYLETTLSDLMTNLTNIIEYRSENLQDLVKQKTRCKMKIKTTKEAFNAYLDELEADLLDKLQKTFTENEFQIQNMLKDIELRKSNICEMQENVTIVKSVCFSISNFHGHA
;
A
#
# COMPACT_ATOMS: atom_id res chain seq x y z
N MET A 1 -10.24 57.53 -44.60
CA MET A 1 -8.94 58.10 -44.18
C MET A 1 -8.93 58.13 -42.66
N ALA A 2 -8.12 57.28 -42.04
CA ALA A 2 -8.06 57.15 -40.58
C ALA A 2 -7.36 58.38 -39.99
N THR A 3 -8.06 59.11 -39.13
CA THR A 3 -7.51 60.21 -38.33
C THR A 3 -6.48 59.66 -37.36
N SER A 4 -5.18 59.81 -37.68
CA SER A 4 -4.09 59.55 -36.74
C SER A 4 -4.25 60.52 -35.56
N LYS A 5 -4.53 60.00 -34.37
CA LYS A 5 -4.55 60.80 -33.13
C LYS A 5 -3.14 61.34 -32.93
N GLN A 6 -2.95 62.66 -33.08
CA GLN A 6 -1.67 63.29 -32.83
C GLN A 6 -1.39 63.26 -31.33
N HIS A 7 -0.37 62.52 -30.92
CA HIS A 7 0.12 62.52 -29.54
C HIS A 7 1.07 63.69 -29.36
N LEU A 8 0.80 64.54 -28.37
CA LEU A 8 1.58 65.74 -28.10
C LEU A 8 2.67 65.47 -27.06
N CYS A 9 3.74 66.24 -27.13
CA CYS A 9 4.83 66.23 -26.16
C CYS A 9 4.38 66.88 -24.86
N ASP A 10 4.48 66.15 -23.75
CA ASP A 10 3.96 66.57 -22.44
C ASP A 10 4.72 67.80 -21.91
N ILE A 11 6.05 67.84 -22.09
CA ILE A 11 6.87 69.01 -21.72
C ILE A 11 6.51 70.25 -22.55
N CYS A 12 6.32 70.08 -23.87
CA CYS A 12 5.94 71.20 -24.73
C CYS A 12 4.52 71.70 -24.40
N MET A 13 3.60 70.79 -24.08
CA MET A 13 2.24 71.16 -23.66
C MET A 13 2.25 71.98 -22.37
N ASN A 14 3.11 71.65 -21.40
CA ASN A 14 3.29 72.45 -20.18
C ASN A 14 3.79 73.88 -20.47
N GLN A 15 4.42 74.10 -21.62
CA GLN A 15 4.87 75.42 -22.11
C GLN A 15 3.93 76.03 -23.15
N HIS A 16 2.70 75.51 -23.29
CA HIS A 16 1.70 75.93 -24.28
C HIS A 16 2.15 75.78 -25.74
N LEU A 17 3.11 74.89 -26.02
CA LEU A 17 3.58 74.56 -27.35
C LEU A 17 2.95 73.24 -27.83
N THR A 18 2.40 73.23 -29.04
CA THR A 18 1.86 72.01 -29.67
C THR A 18 2.93 71.36 -30.55
N GLN A 19 3.71 70.46 -29.96
CA GLN A 19 4.68 69.64 -30.68
C GLN A 19 4.27 68.17 -30.61
N ASN A 20 4.37 67.45 -31.73
CA ASN A 20 4.10 66.02 -31.75
C ASN A 20 5.19 65.28 -30.98
N ALA A 21 4.77 64.38 -30.09
CA ALA A 21 5.67 63.46 -29.45
C ALA A 21 6.02 62.32 -30.42
N ILE A 22 7.24 61.82 -30.30
CA ILE A 22 7.79 60.73 -31.10
C ILE A 22 8.20 59.54 -30.24
N VAL A 23 8.50 59.77 -28.96
CA VAL A 23 8.93 58.74 -28.01
C VAL A 23 8.19 58.87 -26.68
N HIS A 24 8.12 57.75 -25.96
CA HIS A 24 7.60 57.63 -24.61
C HIS A 24 8.67 57.03 -23.70
N CYS A 25 8.80 57.55 -22.49
CA CYS A 25 9.65 56.98 -21.45
C CYS A 25 8.76 56.26 -20.42
N PRO A 26 8.86 54.93 -20.28
CA PRO A 26 8.08 54.18 -19.30
C PRO A 26 8.39 54.57 -17.85
N GLU A 27 9.64 54.95 -17.57
CA GLU A 27 10.10 55.29 -16.21
C GLU A 27 9.59 56.65 -15.72
N CYS A 28 9.39 57.61 -16.64
CA CYS A 28 8.82 58.92 -16.32
C CYS A 28 7.32 59.01 -16.62
N GLU A 29 6.75 57.99 -17.26
CA GLU A 29 5.36 57.97 -17.75
C GLU A 29 5.01 59.15 -18.70
N GLU A 30 6.03 59.75 -19.33
CA GLU A 30 5.91 60.98 -20.14
C GLU A 30 6.24 60.73 -21.63
N LYS A 31 5.71 61.60 -22.51
CA LYS A 31 5.89 61.57 -23.97
C LYS A 31 6.67 62.80 -24.44
N PHE A 32 7.65 62.57 -25.31
CA PHE A 32 8.59 63.61 -25.74
C PHE A 32 8.64 63.78 -27.26
N CYS A 33 8.78 65.03 -27.71
CA CYS A 33 9.22 65.35 -29.08
C CYS A 33 10.75 65.17 -29.21
N GLU A 34 11.30 65.25 -30.43
CA GLU A 34 12.73 65.07 -30.68
C GLU A 34 13.62 65.95 -29.79
N LYS A 35 13.25 67.23 -29.60
CA LYS A 35 14.02 68.15 -28.77
C LYS A 35 13.98 67.75 -27.29
N CYS A 36 12.79 67.46 -26.78
CA CYS A 36 12.61 67.07 -25.38
C CYS A 36 13.26 65.72 -25.08
N LYS A 37 13.29 64.80 -26.04
CA LYS A 37 14.02 63.53 -25.95
C LYS A 37 15.52 63.77 -25.74
N ILE A 38 16.14 64.63 -26.55
CA ILE A 38 17.58 64.92 -26.41
C ILE A 38 17.87 65.48 -25.02
N TYR A 39 17.03 66.42 -24.53
CA TYR A 39 17.20 66.96 -23.17
C TYR A 39 17.01 65.90 -22.08
N HIS A 40 16.09 64.97 -22.27
CA HIS A 40 15.85 63.86 -21.37
C HIS A 40 17.06 62.90 -21.33
N GLU A 41 17.65 62.56 -22.48
CA GLU A 41 18.80 61.64 -22.55
C GLU A 41 20.09 62.24 -22.01
N ILE A 42 20.26 63.58 -22.06
CA ILE A 42 21.47 64.24 -21.53
C ILE A 42 21.34 64.66 -20.06
N ALA A 43 20.13 64.77 -19.53
CA ALA A 43 19.90 65.21 -18.16
C ALA A 43 20.38 64.15 -17.17
N LYS A 44 21.12 64.57 -16.14
CA LYS A 44 21.75 63.66 -15.17
C LYS A 44 20.76 62.71 -14.48
N ALA A 45 19.53 63.15 -14.28
CA ALA A 45 18.47 62.37 -13.63
C ALA A 45 17.90 61.27 -14.52
N THR A 46 17.84 61.49 -15.84
CA THR A 46 17.09 60.66 -16.79
C THR A 46 17.97 60.03 -17.87
N LYS A 47 19.30 60.25 -17.83
CA LYS A 47 20.25 59.77 -18.85
C LYS A 47 20.30 58.25 -19.06
N ASN A 48 19.81 57.49 -18.08
CA ASN A 48 19.80 56.03 -18.11
C ASN A 48 18.40 55.50 -18.43
N HIS A 49 17.40 56.36 -18.58
CA HIS A 49 16.04 55.92 -18.87
C HIS A 49 15.96 55.45 -20.31
N GLU A 50 15.28 54.33 -20.54
CA GLU A 50 15.02 53.86 -21.90
C GLU A 50 13.79 54.56 -22.48
N VAL A 51 13.88 54.94 -23.76
CA VAL A 51 12.80 55.58 -24.50
C VAL A 51 12.37 54.72 -25.68
N MET A 52 11.05 54.59 -25.87
CA MET A 52 10.45 53.79 -26.94
C MET A 52 9.68 54.68 -27.93
N PRO A 53 9.71 54.41 -29.25
CA PRO A 53 8.85 55.09 -30.21
C PRO A 53 7.35 54.99 -29.84
N ILE A 54 6.62 56.10 -29.92
CA ILE A 54 5.19 56.14 -29.56
C ILE A 54 4.35 55.17 -30.38
N GLU A 55 4.68 54.99 -31.66
CA GLU A 55 3.98 54.03 -32.51
C GLU A 55 4.10 52.59 -32.02
N HIS A 56 5.19 52.26 -31.32
CA HIS A 56 5.38 50.94 -30.71
C HIS A 56 4.63 50.86 -29.39
N PHE A 57 4.74 51.88 -28.55
CA PHE A 57 4.03 51.96 -27.28
C PHE A 57 2.50 51.82 -27.44
N LEU A 58 1.91 52.51 -28.42
CA LEU A 58 0.46 52.47 -28.67
C LEU A 58 -0.04 51.12 -29.20
N LYS A 59 0.84 50.32 -29.79
CA LYS A 59 0.52 48.96 -30.24
C LYS A 59 0.54 47.96 -29.08
N LEU A 60 1.12 48.33 -27.94
CA LEU A 60 1.07 47.48 -26.75
C LEU A 60 -0.37 47.38 -26.25
N PRO A 61 -0.80 46.21 -25.76
CA PRO A 61 -2.08 46.11 -25.07
C PRO A 61 -2.19 47.11 -23.93
N LYS A 62 -3.38 47.68 -23.67
CA LYS A 62 -3.59 48.69 -22.61
C LYS A 62 -3.06 48.24 -21.24
N PHE A 63 -3.27 46.96 -20.90
CA PHE A 63 -2.79 46.42 -19.64
C PHE A 63 -1.26 46.48 -19.51
N VAL A 64 -0.50 46.49 -20.61
CA VAL A 64 0.97 46.66 -20.65
C VAL A 64 1.36 48.12 -20.49
N GLN A 65 0.55 49.04 -21.03
CA GLN A 65 0.74 50.48 -20.89
C GLN A 65 0.50 50.95 -19.45
N ASP A 66 -0.34 50.24 -18.70
CA ASP A 66 -0.73 50.56 -17.32
C ASP A 66 0.00 49.68 -16.28
N ILE A 67 1.03 48.90 -16.65
CA ILE A 67 1.77 48.06 -15.70
C ILE A 67 2.55 48.96 -14.75
N ASN A 68 2.16 48.95 -13.48
CA ASN A 68 2.99 49.46 -12.41
C ASN A 68 4.28 48.60 -12.38
N LEU A 69 5.44 49.23 -12.54
CA LEU A 69 6.72 48.54 -12.46
C LEU A 69 7.04 48.10 -11.02
N ASN A 70 6.31 48.64 -10.04
CA ASN A 70 6.48 48.35 -8.63
C ASN A 70 5.33 47.54 -8.04
N CYS A 71 5.68 46.75 -7.03
CA CYS A 71 4.76 46.00 -6.20
C CYS A 71 3.82 46.94 -5.44
N THR A 72 2.52 46.71 -5.57
CA THR A 72 1.49 47.49 -4.90
C THR A 72 1.51 47.37 -3.37
N GLU A 73 2.10 46.30 -2.83
CA GLU A 73 2.16 46.04 -1.39
C GLU A 73 3.47 46.50 -0.74
N HIS A 74 4.57 46.52 -1.50
CA HIS A 74 5.92 46.71 -0.96
C HIS A 74 6.69 47.86 -1.63
N ASP A 75 6.11 48.53 -2.63
CA ASP A 75 6.70 49.64 -3.40
C ASP A 75 8.11 49.36 -3.95
N GLU A 76 8.40 48.08 -4.24
CA GLU A 76 9.63 47.62 -4.85
C GLU A 76 9.38 47.14 -6.26
N SER A 77 10.34 47.35 -7.16
CA SER A 77 10.24 46.88 -8.54
C SER A 77 10.05 45.36 -8.60
N PHE A 78 9.19 44.92 -9.50
CA PHE A 78 8.99 43.50 -9.75
C PHE A 78 10.27 42.86 -10.30
N VAL A 79 10.64 41.70 -9.75
CA VAL A 79 11.88 41.00 -10.11
C VAL A 79 11.61 39.75 -10.95
N LEU A 80 10.45 39.12 -10.74
CA LEU A 80 10.07 37.85 -11.37
C LEU A 80 8.56 37.74 -11.54
N TYR A 81 8.12 36.89 -12.46
CA TYR A 81 6.74 36.46 -12.59
C TYR A 81 6.54 35.12 -11.87
N CYS A 82 5.46 35.00 -11.11
CA CYS A 82 5.09 33.73 -10.48
C CYS A 82 3.96 33.06 -11.27
N ASP A 83 4.23 31.86 -11.79
CA ASP A 83 3.25 31.06 -12.52
C ASP A 83 2.13 30.50 -11.62
N GLU A 84 2.43 30.15 -10.36
CA GLU A 84 1.45 29.57 -9.44
C GLU A 84 0.35 30.56 -9.02
N HIS A 85 0.72 31.84 -8.87
CA HIS A 85 -0.19 32.91 -8.48
C HIS A 85 -0.58 33.83 -9.64
N ASP A 86 -0.09 33.54 -10.85
CA ASP A 86 -0.33 34.28 -12.09
C ASP A 86 -0.16 35.81 -11.92
N LYS A 87 0.94 36.22 -11.28
CA LYS A 87 1.22 37.64 -10.98
C LYS A 87 2.72 37.95 -10.85
N PRO A 88 3.16 39.20 -11.10
CA PRO A 88 4.53 39.62 -10.84
C PRO A 88 4.81 39.77 -9.33
N CYS A 89 6.03 39.43 -8.92
CA CYS A 89 6.48 39.38 -7.52
C CYS A 89 7.75 40.22 -7.34
N CYS A 90 7.79 41.04 -6.27
CA CYS A 90 9.03 41.64 -5.78
C CYS A 90 9.79 40.64 -4.87
N ALA A 91 10.99 41.02 -4.43
CA ALA A 91 11.83 40.18 -3.58
C ALA A 91 11.12 39.82 -2.24
N TYR A 92 10.38 40.76 -1.64
CA TYR A 92 9.61 40.50 -0.43
C TYR A 92 8.46 39.51 -0.63
N CYS A 93 7.70 39.65 -1.74
CA CYS A 93 6.64 38.68 -2.07
C CYS A 93 7.20 37.27 -2.25
N LEU A 94 8.35 37.14 -2.91
CA LEU A 94 9.02 35.86 -3.07
C LEU A 94 9.40 35.25 -1.71
N HIS A 95 10.05 36.01 -0.83
CA HIS A 95 10.50 35.48 0.45
C HIS A 95 9.33 35.19 1.42
N ASN A 96 8.39 36.11 1.58
CA ASN A 96 7.38 35.98 2.61
C ASN A 96 6.16 35.15 2.19
N ALA A 97 5.72 35.24 0.94
CA ALA A 97 4.54 34.49 0.50
C ALA A 97 4.93 33.08 0.05
N HIS A 98 5.97 32.94 -0.78
CA HIS A 98 6.35 31.64 -1.32
C HIS A 98 7.17 30.79 -0.36
N THR A 99 8.25 31.34 0.21
CA THR A 99 9.11 30.53 1.10
C THR A 99 8.35 30.06 2.33
N ARG A 100 7.56 30.94 2.98
CA ARG A 100 6.77 30.55 4.16
C ARG A 100 5.64 29.57 3.83
N TYR A 101 4.99 29.72 2.68
CA TYR A 101 4.00 28.75 2.21
C TYR A 101 4.63 27.37 1.99
N LEU A 102 5.82 27.31 1.39
CA LEU A 102 6.57 26.07 1.21
C LEU A 102 6.98 25.48 2.56
N GLU A 103 7.48 26.28 3.50
CA GLU A 103 7.86 25.82 4.84
C GLU A 103 6.68 25.23 5.60
N THR A 104 5.52 25.90 5.58
CA THR A 104 4.30 25.40 6.23
C THR A 104 3.79 24.12 5.57
N THR A 105 3.75 24.08 4.24
CA THR A 105 3.36 22.88 3.48
C THR A 105 4.30 21.70 3.78
N LEU A 106 5.61 21.93 3.81
CA LEU A 106 6.60 20.90 4.15
C LEU A 106 6.43 20.42 5.60
N SER A 107 6.19 21.33 6.53
CA SER A 107 5.91 20.99 7.92
C SER A 107 4.66 20.09 8.04
N ASP A 108 3.57 20.46 7.38
CA ASP A 108 2.33 19.69 7.39
C ASP A 108 2.52 18.30 6.78
N LEU A 109 3.26 18.21 5.66
CA LEU A 109 3.63 16.94 5.03
C LEU A 109 4.47 16.08 5.98
N MET A 110 5.45 16.66 6.67
CA MET A 110 6.29 15.94 7.64
C MET A 110 5.47 15.40 8.82
N THR A 111 4.55 16.20 9.36
CA THR A 111 3.65 15.78 10.44
C THR A 111 2.75 14.64 9.97
N ASN A 112 2.14 14.76 8.79
CA ASN A 112 1.29 13.72 8.21
C ASN A 112 2.06 12.42 7.98
N LEU A 113 3.27 12.49 7.42
CA LEU A 113 4.11 11.32 7.21
C LEU A 113 4.50 10.65 8.52
N THR A 114 4.85 11.43 9.55
CA THR A 114 5.16 10.92 10.89
C THR A 114 3.96 10.17 11.46
N ASN A 115 2.76 10.76 11.43
CA ASN A 115 1.53 10.12 11.91
C ASN A 115 1.22 8.81 11.16
N ILE A 116 1.42 8.78 9.83
CA ILE A 116 1.23 7.58 9.02
C ILE A 116 2.22 6.48 9.42
N ILE A 117 3.48 6.83 9.67
CA ILE A 117 4.52 5.89 10.10
C ILE A 117 4.18 5.30 11.47
N GLU A 118 3.78 6.14 12.43
CA GLU A 118 3.38 5.71 13.77
C GLU A 118 2.19 4.75 13.72
N TYR A 119 1.11 5.14 13.03
CA TYR A 119 -0.08 4.30 12.86
C TYR A 119 0.25 2.95 12.19
N ARG A 120 1.12 2.96 11.16
CA ARG A 120 1.56 1.73 10.51
C ARG A 120 2.42 0.86 11.42
N SER A 121 3.27 1.45 12.24
CA SER A 121 4.10 0.74 13.21
C SER A 121 3.25 0.01 14.24
N GLU A 122 2.24 0.69 14.81
CA GLU A 122 1.31 0.09 15.78
C GLU A 122 0.54 -1.09 15.16
N ASN A 123 -0.03 -0.90 13.98
CA ASN A 123 -0.73 -1.96 13.24
C ASN A 123 0.18 -3.16 12.95
N LEU A 124 1.44 -2.91 12.55
CA LEU A 124 2.40 -3.96 12.29
C LEU A 124 2.69 -4.77 13.55
N GLN A 125 2.85 -4.10 14.70
CA GLN A 125 3.05 -4.78 15.99
C GLN A 125 1.87 -5.68 16.34
N ASP A 126 0.64 -5.21 16.14
CA ASP A 126 -0.56 -6.01 16.41
C ASP A 126 -0.69 -7.20 15.46
N LEU A 127 -0.38 -7.04 14.18
CA LEU A 127 -0.32 -8.16 13.23
C LEU A 127 0.75 -9.18 13.63
N VAL A 128 1.92 -8.73 14.12
CA VAL A 128 2.97 -9.62 14.63
C VAL A 128 2.48 -10.40 15.86
N LYS A 129 1.79 -9.75 16.80
CA LYS A 129 1.18 -10.42 17.98
C LYS A 129 0.12 -11.45 17.57
N GLN A 130 -0.73 -11.11 16.59
CA GLN A 130 -1.73 -12.05 16.08
C GLN A 130 -1.09 -13.25 15.39
N LYS A 131 -0.07 -13.03 14.58
CA LYS A 131 0.71 -14.08 13.92
C LYS A 131 1.34 -15.03 14.94
N THR A 132 1.99 -14.52 15.98
CA THR A 132 2.58 -15.36 17.03
C THR A 132 1.53 -16.13 17.81
N ARG A 133 0.40 -15.50 18.16
CA ARG A 133 -0.73 -16.18 18.81
C ARG A 133 -1.29 -17.31 17.95
N CYS A 134 -1.49 -17.06 16.65
CA CYS A 134 -1.98 -18.08 15.72
C CYS A 134 -0.99 -19.24 15.59
N LYS A 135 0.31 -18.94 15.47
CA LYS A 135 1.37 -19.96 15.43
C LYS A 135 1.38 -20.84 16.69
N MET A 136 1.21 -20.24 17.87
CA MET A 136 1.13 -20.98 19.14
C MET A 136 -0.12 -21.86 19.22
N LYS A 137 -1.27 -21.37 18.78
CA LYS A 137 -2.50 -22.18 18.69
C LYS A 137 -2.32 -23.37 17.76
N ILE A 138 -1.78 -23.15 16.56
CA ILE A 138 -1.51 -24.24 15.62
C ILE A 138 -0.58 -25.29 16.24
N LYS A 139 0.49 -24.86 16.93
CA LYS A 139 1.42 -25.77 17.59
C LYS A 139 0.73 -26.61 18.68
N THR A 140 0.03 -25.95 19.60
CA THR A 140 -0.67 -26.62 20.71
C THR A 140 -1.78 -27.54 20.24
N THR A 141 -2.54 -27.15 19.22
CA THR A 141 -3.56 -28.03 18.61
C THR A 141 -2.93 -29.26 17.95
N LYS A 142 -1.79 -29.11 17.27
CA LYS A 142 -1.07 -30.26 16.70
C LYS A 142 -0.58 -31.22 17.79
N GLU A 143 -0.01 -30.68 18.86
CA GLU A 143 0.47 -31.49 20.00
C GLU A 143 -0.69 -32.25 20.66
N ALA A 144 -1.83 -31.58 20.90
CA ALA A 144 -3.01 -32.23 21.47
C ALA A 144 -3.62 -33.29 20.55
N PHE A 145 -3.67 -33.03 19.24
CA PHE A 145 -4.18 -33.99 18.26
C PHE A 145 -3.30 -35.23 18.16
N ASN A 146 -1.97 -35.05 18.14
CA ASN A 146 -1.04 -36.17 18.12
C ASN A 146 -1.15 -37.02 19.40
N ALA A 147 -1.21 -36.39 20.58
CA ALA A 147 -1.41 -37.12 21.84
C ALA A 147 -2.69 -37.96 21.83
N TYR A 148 -3.79 -37.41 21.28
CA TYR A 148 -5.04 -38.15 21.14
C TYR A 148 -4.92 -39.33 20.18
N LEU A 149 -4.19 -39.18 19.07
CA LEU A 149 -3.93 -40.28 18.14
C LEU A 149 -3.10 -41.40 18.80
N ASP A 150 -2.06 -41.03 19.56
CA ASP A 150 -1.22 -41.98 20.28
C ASP A 150 -2.03 -42.78 21.32
N GLU A 151 -2.92 -42.13 22.05
CA GLU A 151 -3.84 -42.78 23.00
C GLU A 151 -4.81 -43.74 22.30
N LEU A 152 -5.38 -43.31 21.16
CA LEU A 152 -6.31 -44.14 20.39
C LEU A 152 -5.61 -45.37 19.79
N GLU A 153 -4.39 -45.20 19.28
CA GLU A 153 -3.58 -46.30 18.76
C GLU A 153 -3.29 -47.33 19.86
N ALA A 154 -2.88 -46.87 21.04
CA ALA A 154 -2.61 -47.74 22.19
C ALA A 154 -3.86 -48.53 22.62
N ASP A 155 -5.02 -47.89 22.70
CA ASP A 155 -6.29 -48.55 23.05
C ASP A 155 -6.70 -49.60 22.00
N LEU A 156 -6.55 -49.29 20.71
CA LEU A 156 -6.86 -50.24 19.64
C LEU A 156 -5.92 -51.45 19.63
N LEU A 157 -4.63 -51.23 19.87
CA LEU A 157 -3.65 -52.31 19.99
C LEU A 157 -3.93 -53.20 21.20
N ASP A 158 -4.26 -52.62 22.36
CA ASP A 158 -4.65 -53.38 23.55
C ASP A 158 -5.91 -54.22 23.32
N LYS A 159 -6.95 -53.64 22.70
CA LYS A 159 -8.18 -54.36 22.34
C LYS A 159 -7.91 -55.50 21.35
N LEU A 160 -7.07 -55.26 20.35
CA LEU A 160 -6.69 -56.28 19.38
C LEU A 160 -5.94 -57.42 20.06
N GLN A 161 -4.98 -57.11 20.93
CA GLN A 161 -4.21 -58.09 21.68
C GLN A 161 -5.11 -58.93 22.59
N LYS A 162 -6.01 -58.30 23.34
CA LYS A 162 -6.97 -59.01 24.20
C LYS A 162 -7.86 -59.96 23.41
N THR A 163 -8.39 -59.50 22.29
CA THR A 163 -9.23 -60.31 21.40
C THR A 163 -8.44 -61.49 20.82
N PHE A 164 -7.19 -61.27 20.43
CA PHE A 164 -6.31 -62.32 19.94
C PHE A 164 -6.07 -63.38 21.01
N THR A 165 -5.69 -62.98 22.24
CA THR A 165 -5.43 -63.91 23.34
C THR A 165 -6.66 -64.69 23.76
N GLU A 166 -7.84 -64.07 23.74
CA GLU A 166 -9.11 -64.73 24.04
C GLU A 166 -9.44 -65.79 22.98
N ASN A 167 -9.30 -65.45 21.70
CA ASN A 167 -9.50 -66.39 20.60
C ASN A 167 -8.51 -67.56 20.66
N GLU A 168 -7.24 -67.28 20.96
CA GLU A 168 -6.21 -68.31 21.12
C GLU A 168 -6.57 -69.28 22.26
N PHE A 169 -7.01 -68.74 23.40
CA PHE A 169 -7.47 -69.54 24.53
C PHE A 169 -8.69 -70.41 24.17
N GLN A 170 -9.68 -69.84 23.45
CA GLN A 170 -10.86 -70.59 22.99
C GLN A 170 -10.48 -71.72 22.03
N ILE A 171 -9.59 -71.47 21.06
CA ILE A 171 -9.10 -72.49 20.13
C ILE A 171 -8.38 -73.61 20.89
N GLN A 172 -7.52 -73.28 21.85
CA GLN A 172 -6.81 -74.27 22.67
C GLN A 172 -7.79 -75.15 23.47
N ASN A 173 -8.86 -74.56 24.02
CA ASN A 173 -9.89 -75.32 24.73
C ASN A 173 -10.68 -76.24 23.78
N MET A 174 -11.03 -75.75 22.59
CA MET A 174 -11.69 -76.58 21.57
C MET A 174 -10.82 -77.75 21.13
N LEU A 175 -9.52 -77.53 20.94
CA LEU A 175 -8.57 -78.60 20.59
C LEU A 175 -8.53 -79.69 21.66
N LYS A 176 -8.46 -79.32 22.95
CA LYS A 176 -8.51 -80.28 24.06
C LYS A 176 -9.80 -81.07 24.09
N ASP A 177 -10.94 -80.43 23.86
CA ASP A 177 -12.24 -81.12 23.80
C ASP A 177 -12.30 -82.11 22.62
N ILE A 178 -11.78 -81.73 21.45
CA ILE A 178 -11.68 -82.61 20.29
C ILE A 178 -10.75 -83.81 20.57
N GLU A 179 -9.61 -83.59 21.22
CA GLU A 179 -8.70 -84.68 21.60
C GLU A 179 -9.35 -85.66 22.59
N LEU A 180 -10.09 -85.14 23.58
CA LEU A 180 -10.83 -85.97 24.53
C LEU A 180 -11.90 -86.81 23.81
N ARG A 181 -12.71 -86.18 22.95
CA ARG A 181 -13.73 -86.89 22.16
C ARG A 181 -13.12 -87.93 21.24
N LYS A 182 -11.97 -87.63 20.61
CA LYS A 182 -11.22 -88.60 19.80
C LYS A 182 -10.82 -89.83 20.63
N SER A 183 -10.28 -89.64 21.84
CA SER A 183 -9.91 -90.74 22.73
C SER A 183 -11.12 -91.61 23.08
N ASN A 184 -12.24 -90.98 23.45
CA ASN A 184 -13.48 -91.70 23.79
C ASN A 184 -14.01 -92.51 22.59
N ILE A 185 -13.95 -91.95 21.37
CA ILE A 185 -14.36 -92.67 20.15
C ILE A 185 -13.45 -93.87 19.90
N CYS A 186 -12.13 -93.74 20.08
CA CYS A 186 -11.19 -94.87 19.94
C CYS A 186 -11.53 -96.01 20.92
N GLU A 187 -11.80 -95.68 22.18
CA GLU A 187 -12.21 -96.67 23.20
C GLU A 187 -13.53 -97.36 22.82
N MET A 188 -14.52 -96.59 22.36
CA MET A 188 -15.79 -97.16 21.88
C MET A 188 -15.60 -98.09 20.66
N GLN A 189 -14.71 -97.74 19.72
CA GLN A 189 -14.40 -98.59 18.57
C GLN A 189 -13.76 -99.91 18.98
N GLU A 190 -12.86 -99.90 19.97
CA GLU A 190 -12.23 -101.09 20.52
C GLU A 190 -13.28 -102.01 21.17
N ASN A 191 -14.15 -101.44 22.00
CA ASN A 191 -15.27 -102.16 22.62
C ASN A 191 -16.22 -102.78 21.58
N VAL A 192 -16.57 -102.05 20.52
CA VAL A 192 -17.39 -102.58 19.42
C VAL A 192 -16.69 -103.75 18.71
N THR A 193 -15.38 -103.69 18.55
CA THR A 193 -14.59 -104.77 17.93
C THR A 193 -14.59 -106.03 18.78
N ILE A 194 -14.47 -105.87 20.10
CA ILE A 194 -14.62 -106.97 21.08
C ILE A 194 -16.02 -107.58 21.00
N VAL A 195 -17.08 -106.76 21.01
CA VAL A 195 -18.45 -107.28 20.91
C VAL A 195 -18.66 -108.05 19.60
N LYS A 196 -18.17 -107.54 18.47
CA LYS A 196 -18.23 -108.24 17.19
C LYS A 196 -17.55 -109.61 17.22
N SER A 197 -16.37 -109.73 17.84
CA SER A 197 -15.66 -111.02 17.91
C SER A 197 -16.39 -112.03 18.80
N VAL A 198 -16.99 -111.58 19.92
CA VAL A 198 -17.83 -112.40 20.79
C VAL A 198 -19.08 -112.88 20.05
N CYS A 199 -19.81 -111.98 19.38
CA CYS A 199 -21.00 -112.34 18.60
C CYS A 199 -20.68 -113.35 17.49
N PHE A 200 -19.55 -113.18 16.78
CA PHE A 200 -19.09 -114.14 15.77
C PHE A 200 -18.81 -115.52 16.39
N SER A 201 -18.18 -115.56 17.56
CA SER A 201 -17.89 -116.80 18.28
C SER A 201 -19.17 -117.54 18.71
N ILE A 202 -20.17 -116.82 19.23
CA ILE A 202 -21.48 -117.39 19.61
C ILE A 202 -22.22 -117.95 18.39
N SER A 203 -22.17 -117.23 17.25
CA SER A 203 -22.84 -117.63 16.00
C SER A 203 -22.25 -118.94 15.44
N ASN A 204 -20.93 -119.13 15.52
CA ASN A 204 -20.27 -120.37 15.11
C ASN A 204 -20.57 -121.55 16.05
N PHE A 205 -20.84 -121.29 17.33
CA PHE A 205 -21.22 -122.34 18.29
C PHE A 205 -22.61 -122.94 18.01
N HIS A 206 -23.52 -122.20 17.39
CA HIS A 206 -24.87 -122.68 17.04
C HIS A 206 -24.95 -123.38 15.67
N GLY A 207 -23.87 -123.39 14.87
CA GLY A 207 -23.83 -124.02 13.54
C GLY A 207 -23.41 -125.50 13.51
N HIS A 208 -23.19 -126.13 14.67
CA HIS A 208 -22.73 -127.52 14.80
C HIS A 208 -23.69 -128.43 15.61
N ALA A 209 -24.97 -128.05 15.74
CA ALA A 209 -26.02 -128.88 16.32
C ALA A 209 -26.97 -129.41 15.24
#